data_AF-A0A7X0DBN5-F1
#
_entry.id   AF-A0A7X0DBN5-F1
#
_cell.length_a   1.000
_cell.length_b   1.000
_cell.length_c   1.000
_cell.angle_alpha   90.00
_cell.angle_beta   90.00
_cell.angle_gamma   90.00
#
_symmetry.space_group_name_H-M   'P 1'
#
loop_
_entity.id
_entity.type
_entity.pdbx_description
1 polymer ?
#
loop_
_entity_poly.entity_id
_entity_poly.type
_entity_poly.pdbx_seq_one_letter_code
_entity_poly.pdbx_strand_id
1 'polypeptide(L)'
;MEKSRFLAAVMPRLSAIGALTILVAGCNSFALDDGIPNTAPAATVVSDAPPPPQGPLAKRDSGTYPTFDQTLKAANVQIGDEEAAGSEATLSALAAARANGTVTEAEYQRRLAELRRLAAEHAREAEAAIAN
;
A
#
# COMPACT_ATOMS: atom_id res chain seq x y z
N MET A 1 11.82 61.53 -0.42
CA MET A 1 10.95 61.16 -1.57
C MET A 1 11.42 59.88 -2.26
N GLU A 2 11.78 58.83 -1.50
CA GLU A 2 12.43 57.62 -2.05
C GLU A 2 11.61 56.34 -1.83
N LYS A 3 10.86 56.27 -0.71
CA LYS A 3 9.94 55.16 -0.40
C LYS A 3 8.76 55.01 -1.38
N SER A 4 8.33 56.10 -2.04
CA SER A 4 7.20 56.09 -2.98
C SER A 4 7.53 55.50 -4.36
N ARG A 5 8.82 55.38 -4.71
CA ARG A 5 9.27 54.86 -6.02
C ARG A 5 9.42 53.33 -6.01
N PHE A 6 9.69 52.75 -4.85
CA PHE A 6 9.81 51.31 -4.67
C PHE A 6 8.46 50.59 -4.71
N LEU A 7 7.41 51.21 -4.12
CA LEU A 7 6.05 50.66 -4.14
C LEU A 7 5.44 50.65 -5.55
N ALA A 8 5.75 51.65 -6.38
CA ALA A 8 5.25 51.73 -7.76
C ALA A 8 5.87 50.69 -8.71
N ALA A 9 7.06 50.17 -8.39
CA ALA A 9 7.78 49.19 -9.23
C ALA A 9 7.46 47.72 -8.88
N VAL A 10 6.96 47.44 -7.67
CA VAL A 10 6.67 46.09 -7.17
C VAL A 10 5.21 45.68 -7.45
N MET A 11 4.31 46.66 -7.56
CA MET A 11 2.87 46.46 -7.77
C MET A 11 2.47 45.74 -9.09
N PRO A 12 3.13 45.96 -10.26
CA PRO A 12 2.74 45.26 -11.49
C PRO A 12 3.23 43.81 -11.55
N ARG A 13 4.22 43.43 -10.72
CA ARG A 13 4.76 42.06 -10.68
C ARG A 13 3.93 41.11 -9.79
N LEU A 14 3.29 41.63 -8.74
CA LEU A 14 2.41 40.84 -7.86
C LEU A 14 1.05 40.52 -8.50
N SER A 15 0.54 41.40 -9.38
CA SER A 15 -0.74 41.19 -10.07
C SER A 15 -0.68 40.05 -11.10
N ALA A 16 0.49 39.78 -11.67
CA ALA A 16 0.68 38.70 -12.65
C ALA A 16 0.71 37.29 -12.04
N ILE A 17 1.02 37.15 -10.75
CA ILE A 17 1.12 35.84 -10.07
C ILE A 17 -0.26 35.41 -9.51
N GLY A 18 -1.08 36.35 -9.05
CA GLY A 18 -2.42 36.05 -8.52
C GLY A 18 -3.45 35.64 -9.58
N ALA A 19 -3.27 36.03 -10.85
CA ALA A 19 -4.17 35.64 -11.93
C ALA A 19 -3.96 34.19 -12.41
N LEU A 20 -2.77 33.60 -12.17
CA LEU A 20 -2.44 32.26 -12.62
C LEU A 20 -3.05 31.15 -11.73
N THR A 21 -3.33 31.44 -10.46
CA THR A 21 -3.87 30.46 -9.51
C THR A 21 -5.37 30.17 -9.69
N ILE A 22 -6.10 30.98 -10.46
CA ILE A 22 -7.54 30.79 -10.69
C ILE A 22 -7.82 29.76 -11.80
N LEU A 23 -6.82 29.39 -12.62
CA LEU A 23 -7.01 28.42 -13.71
C LEU A 23 -6.83 26.94 -13.31
N VAL A 24 -6.46 26.64 -12.06
CA VAL A 24 -6.18 25.25 -11.61
C VAL A 24 -7.29 24.67 -10.73
N ALA A 25 -8.39 25.40 -10.51
CA ALA A 25 -9.58 24.87 -9.83
C ALA A 25 -10.53 24.17 -10.82
N GLY A 26 -10.00 23.22 -11.59
CA GLY A 26 -10.79 22.26 -12.36
C GLY A 26 -10.84 20.93 -11.62
N CYS A 27 -11.65 20.84 -10.56
CA CYS A 27 -12.05 19.54 -10.01
C CYS A 27 -12.92 18.84 -11.06
N ASN A 28 -12.29 18.08 -11.95
CA ASN A 28 -13.00 17.14 -12.81
C ASN A 28 -13.53 16.03 -11.90
N SER A 29 -14.81 16.10 -11.55
CA SER A 29 -15.55 14.93 -11.09
C SER A 29 -15.65 13.97 -12.28
N PHE A 30 -14.74 13.00 -12.36
CA PHE A 30 -14.82 11.88 -13.28
C PHE A 30 -15.94 10.95 -12.79
N ALA A 31 -17.19 11.27 -13.10
CA ALA A 31 -18.22 10.24 -13.21
C ALA A 31 -18.03 9.60 -14.59
N LEU A 32 -17.34 8.46 -14.66
CA LEU A 32 -17.41 7.61 -15.84
C LEU A 32 -18.85 7.06 -15.92
N ASP A 33 -19.71 7.77 -16.65
CA ASP A 33 -20.94 7.21 -17.20
C ASP A 33 -20.58 6.59 -18.55
N ASP A 34 -19.87 5.46 -18.51
CA ASP A 34 -19.37 4.73 -19.67
C ASP A 34 -20.37 3.69 -20.20
N GLY A 35 -21.59 3.66 -19.67
CA GLY A 35 -22.62 2.69 -20.06
C GLY A 35 -22.26 1.23 -19.75
N ILE A 36 -21.15 1.01 -19.02
CA ILE A 36 -20.74 -0.30 -18.55
C ILE A 36 -21.42 -0.50 -17.19
N PRO A 37 -22.21 -1.57 -16.98
CA PRO A 37 -22.77 -1.84 -15.68
C PRO A 37 -21.64 -2.12 -14.69
N ASN A 38 -21.27 -1.10 -13.91
CA ASN A 38 -20.31 -1.18 -12.81
C ASN A 38 -20.90 -1.89 -11.58
N THR A 39 -21.71 -2.92 -11.82
CA THR A 39 -22.22 -3.82 -10.79
C THR A 39 -21.08 -4.73 -10.38
N ALA A 40 -20.50 -4.48 -9.21
CA ALA A 40 -19.53 -5.38 -8.62
C ALA A 40 -20.14 -6.81 -8.55
N PRO A 41 -19.41 -7.85 -8.99
CA PRO A 41 -19.91 -9.21 -8.87
C PRO A 41 -20.15 -9.52 -7.39
N ALA A 42 -21.26 -10.21 -7.09
CA ALA A 42 -21.59 -10.60 -5.73
C ALA A 42 -20.42 -11.40 -5.14
N ALA A 43 -19.91 -10.95 -3.99
CA ALA A 43 -18.86 -11.62 -3.26
C ALA A 43 -19.35 -13.03 -2.90
N THR A 44 -18.75 -14.05 -3.51
CA THR A 44 -18.97 -15.43 -3.12
C THR A 44 -18.00 -15.73 -1.99
N VAL A 45 -18.54 -15.94 -0.79
CA VAL A 45 -17.76 -16.51 0.32
C VAL A 45 -17.39 -17.92 -0.11
N VAL A 46 -16.08 -18.19 -0.27
CA VAL A 46 -15.57 -19.55 -0.49
C VAL A 46 -16.08 -20.39 0.67
N SER A 47 -16.96 -21.34 0.36
CA SER A 47 -17.76 -22.06 1.34
C SER A 47 -16.90 -22.77 2.38
N ASP A 48 -17.51 -22.99 3.55
CA ASP A 48 -17.03 -23.76 4.71
C ASP A 48 -16.93 -25.28 4.40
N ALA A 49 -16.53 -25.62 3.17
CA ALA A 49 -16.38 -26.99 2.70
C ALA A 49 -15.31 -27.68 3.57
N PRO A 50 -15.57 -28.92 4.04
CA PRO A 50 -14.62 -29.65 4.86
C PRO A 50 -13.25 -29.64 4.18
N PRO A 51 -12.16 -29.34 4.91
CA PRO A 51 -10.85 -29.24 4.32
C PRO A 51 -10.54 -30.56 3.59
N PRO A 52 -9.98 -30.51 2.36
CA PRO A 52 -9.61 -31.71 1.65
C PRO A 52 -8.65 -32.54 2.51
N PRO A 53 -8.71 -33.89 2.42
CA PRO A 53 -7.88 -34.77 3.23
C PRO A 53 -6.41 -34.40 3.07
N GLN A 54 -5.72 -34.13 4.18
CA GLN A 54 -4.31 -33.79 4.18
C GLN A 54 -3.49 -35.01 3.78
N GLY A 55 -2.88 -34.94 2.60
CA GLY A 55 -2.08 -36.01 2.03
C GLY A 55 -1.12 -35.49 0.97
N PRO A 56 -0.23 -36.35 0.44
CA PRO A 56 0.67 -35.99 -0.64
C PRO A 56 -0.12 -35.45 -1.84
N LEU A 57 0.43 -34.45 -2.55
CA LEU A 57 -0.15 -33.95 -3.80
C LEU A 57 -0.37 -35.12 -4.76
N ALA A 58 -1.62 -35.55 -4.89
CA ALA A 58 -2.01 -36.66 -5.74
C ALA A 58 -2.83 -36.13 -6.92
N LYS A 59 -2.52 -36.64 -8.11
CA LYS A 59 -3.28 -36.34 -9.32
C LYS A 59 -4.73 -36.83 -9.14
N ARG A 60 -5.69 -35.93 -9.26
CA ARG A 60 -7.14 -36.19 -9.24
C ARG A 60 -7.74 -35.89 -10.60
N ASP A 61 -8.27 -36.91 -11.26
CA ASP A 61 -8.93 -36.77 -12.56
C ASP A 61 -10.37 -36.25 -12.35
N SER A 62 -10.61 -34.96 -12.62
CA SER A 62 -11.94 -34.33 -12.51
C SER A 62 -12.77 -34.40 -13.80
N GLY A 63 -12.35 -35.25 -14.75
CA GLY A 63 -13.08 -35.54 -15.99
C GLY A 63 -12.63 -34.74 -17.21
N THR A 64 -12.26 -33.45 -17.07
CA THR A 64 -11.82 -32.61 -18.21
C THR A 64 -10.31 -32.33 -18.18
N TYR A 65 -9.76 -32.01 -17.01
CA TYR A 65 -8.31 -31.82 -16.81
C TYR A 65 -7.91 -32.37 -15.43
N PRO A 66 -6.74 -33.02 -15.31
CA PRO A 66 -6.25 -33.45 -14.01
C PRO A 66 -6.00 -32.26 -13.09
N THR A 67 -6.44 -32.39 -11.84
CA THR A 67 -6.25 -31.41 -10.76
C THR A 67 -5.33 -32.03 -9.69
N PHE A 68 -4.61 -31.21 -8.92
CA PHE A 68 -3.71 -31.68 -7.85
C PHE A 68 -4.21 -31.29 -6.46
N ASP A 69 -5.54 -31.18 -6.34
CA ASP A 69 -6.29 -30.44 -5.32
C ASP A 69 -5.83 -30.69 -3.86
N GLN A 70 -4.90 -29.86 -3.43
CA GLN A 70 -4.99 -29.18 -2.14
C GLN A 70 -5.41 -27.76 -2.50
N THR A 71 -6.43 -27.21 -1.82
CA THR A 71 -6.84 -25.82 -1.99
C THR A 71 -5.59 -24.96 -2.07
N LEU A 72 -5.42 -24.23 -3.19
CA LEU A 72 -4.27 -23.36 -3.38
C LEU A 72 -4.31 -22.32 -2.26
N LYS A 73 -3.58 -22.58 -1.17
CA LYS A 73 -3.31 -21.56 -0.16
C LYS A 73 -2.58 -20.47 -0.91
N ALA A 74 -3.20 -19.30 -0.99
CA ALA A 74 -2.53 -18.13 -1.52
C ALA A 74 -1.17 -18.02 -0.83
N ALA A 75 -0.09 -17.90 -1.60
CA ALA A 75 1.25 -17.79 -1.04
C ALA A 75 1.36 -16.56 -0.09
N ASN A 76 0.48 -15.58 -0.27
CA ASN A 76 0.34 -14.43 0.61
C ASN A 76 -0.98 -14.52 1.39
N VAL A 77 -0.88 -14.39 2.71
CA VAL A 77 -2.04 -14.15 3.59
C VAL A 77 -2.57 -12.75 3.28
N GLN A 78 -3.86 -12.63 3.00
CA GLN A 78 -4.51 -11.33 2.89
C GLN A 78 -4.62 -10.72 4.29
N ILE A 79 -4.17 -9.48 4.45
CA ILE A 79 -4.31 -8.72 5.70
C ILE A 79 -5.80 -8.50 5.96
N GLY A 80 -6.28 -8.86 7.15
CA GLY A 80 -7.64 -8.55 7.62
C GLY A 80 -7.79 -7.10 8.08
N ASP A 81 -9.02 -6.62 8.19
CA ASP A 81 -9.33 -5.23 8.55
C ASP A 81 -8.73 -4.82 9.91
N GLU A 82 -8.73 -5.73 10.89
CA GLU A 82 -8.15 -5.45 12.21
C GLU A 82 -6.62 -5.33 12.17
N GLU A 83 -5.95 -6.17 11.37
CA GLU A 83 -4.50 -6.12 11.19
C GLU A 83 -4.06 -4.87 10.40
N ALA A 84 -4.87 -4.46 9.42
CA ALA A 84 -4.66 -3.20 8.70
C ALA A 84 -4.75 -2.01 9.65
N ALA A 85 -5.81 -1.93 10.46
CA ALA A 85 -5.99 -0.85 11.43
C ALA A 85 -4.86 -0.80 12.48
N GLY A 86 -4.38 -1.95 12.95
CA GLY A 86 -3.23 -2.03 13.83
C GLY A 86 -1.94 -1.54 13.17
N SER A 87 -1.73 -1.88 11.89
CA SER A 87 -0.58 -1.43 11.11
C SER A 87 -0.61 0.09 10.89
N GLU A 88 -1.77 0.66 10.59
CA GLU A 88 -1.94 2.12 10.46
C GLU A 88 -1.64 2.86 11.77
N ALA A 89 -2.15 2.35 12.90
CA ALA A 89 -1.91 2.92 14.23
C ALA A 89 -0.42 2.92 14.59
N THR A 90 0.29 1.82 14.32
CA THR A 90 1.72 1.72 14.60
C THR A 90 2.56 2.64 13.70
N LEU A 91 2.23 2.73 12.40
CA LEU A 91 2.94 3.59 11.46
C LEU A 91 2.70 5.09 11.75
N SER A 92 1.49 5.48 12.13
CA SER A 92 1.17 6.86 12.52
C SER A 92 1.88 7.28 13.81
N ALA A 93 1.93 6.41 14.82
CA ALA A 93 2.69 6.64 16.04
C ALA A 93 4.19 6.82 15.75
N LEU A 94 4.76 6.00 14.85
CA LEU A 94 6.15 6.14 14.41
C LEU A 94 6.39 7.47 13.70
N ALA A 95 5.48 7.90 12.82
CA ALA A 95 5.58 9.17 12.12
C ALA A 95 5.55 10.35 13.11
N ALA A 96 4.67 10.32 14.10
CA ALA A 96 4.62 11.32 15.17
C ALA A 96 5.91 11.34 16.01
N ALA A 97 6.45 10.16 16.35
CA ALA A 97 7.72 10.01 17.07
C ALA A 97 8.95 10.50 16.27
N ARG A 98 8.89 10.47 14.94
CA ARG A 98 9.90 11.12 14.09
C ARG A 98 9.71 12.64 14.07
N ALA A 99 8.48 13.11 13.90
CA ALA A 99 8.17 14.54 13.81
C ALA A 99 8.51 15.29 15.10
N ASN A 100 8.33 14.65 16.27
CA ASN A 100 8.65 15.23 17.57
C ASN A 100 10.12 15.05 17.99
N GLY A 101 10.96 14.42 17.15
CA GLY A 101 12.39 14.23 17.40
C GLY A 101 12.73 13.20 18.49
N THR A 102 11.76 12.40 18.96
CA THR A 102 12.02 11.34 19.96
C THR A 102 12.81 10.17 19.40
N VAL A 103 12.75 9.93 18.09
CA VAL A 103 13.63 8.99 17.39
C VAL A 103 14.88 9.72 16.91
N THR A 104 16.03 9.39 17.47
CA THR A 104 17.30 9.94 17.01
C THR A 104 17.68 9.37 15.63
N GLU A 105 18.32 10.19 14.79
CA GLU A 105 18.79 9.74 13.46
C GLU A 105 19.75 8.55 13.58
N ALA A 106 20.59 8.52 14.61
CA ALA A 106 21.53 7.42 14.85
C ALA A 106 20.81 6.09 15.14
N GLU A 107 19.76 6.09 15.94
CA GLU A 107 18.96 4.88 16.19
C GLU A 107 18.18 4.44 14.96
N TYR A 108 17.63 5.38 14.19
CA TYR A 108 16.95 5.07 12.94
C TYR A 108 17.88 4.33 11.97
N GLN A 109 19.10 4.84 11.77
CA GLN A 109 20.09 4.22 10.89
C GLN A 109 20.50 2.83 11.38
N ARG A 110 20.61 2.63 12.71
CA ARG A 110 20.85 1.29 13.29
C ARG A 110 19.73 0.30 12.96
N ARG A 111 18.47 0.68 13.19
CA ARG A 111 17.31 -0.18 12.86
C ARG A 111 17.22 -0.46 11.38
N LEU A 112 17.53 0.53 10.53
CA LEU A 112 17.55 0.35 9.08
C LEU A 112 18.62 -0.64 8.62
N ALA A 113 19.81 -0.60 9.23
CA ALA A 113 20.87 -1.57 8.94
C ALA A 113 20.47 -2.99 9.36
N GLU A 114 19.83 -3.12 10.52
CA GLU A 114 19.30 -4.40 11.01
C GLU A 114 18.22 -4.96 10.07
N LEU A 115 17.24 -4.15 9.66
CA LEU A 115 16.19 -4.58 8.73
C LEU A 115 16.75 -5.02 7.36
N ARG A 116 17.77 -4.32 6.86
CA ARG A 116 18.45 -4.72 5.61
C ARG A 116 19.17 -6.06 5.76
N ARG A 117 19.82 -6.29 6.89
CA ARG A 117 20.46 -7.57 7.20
C ARG A 117 19.42 -8.69 7.28
N LEU A 118 18.34 -8.46 8.03
CA LEU A 118 17.24 -9.41 8.18
C LEU A 118 16.64 -9.78 6.82
N ALA A 119 16.38 -8.80 5.95
CA ALA A 119 15.87 -9.04 4.60
C ALA A 119 16.82 -9.89 3.74
N ALA A 120 18.14 -9.73 3.89
CA ALA A 120 19.13 -10.53 3.17
C ALA A 120 19.23 -11.98 3.70
N GLU A 121 19.02 -12.18 5.00
CA GLU A 121 19.10 -13.50 5.64
C GLU A 121 17.80 -14.30 5.50
N HIS A 122 16.64 -13.64 5.50
CA HIS A 122 15.32 -14.29 5.46
C HIS A 122 15.11 -15.21 4.26
N ALA A 123 15.61 -14.84 3.07
CA ALA A 123 15.47 -15.68 1.88
C ALA A 123 16.16 -17.03 2.07
N ARG A 124 17.36 -17.04 2.69
CA ARG A 124 18.10 -18.27 2.97
C ARG A 124 17.46 -19.12 4.04
N GLU A 125 16.88 -18.49 5.07
CA GLU A 125 16.13 -19.19 6.11
C GLU A 125 14.87 -19.85 5.53
N ALA A 126 14.13 -19.14 4.67
CA ALA A 126 12.97 -19.68 3.98
C ALA A 126 13.35 -20.88 3.07
N GLU A 127 14.45 -20.78 2.33
CA GLU A 127 14.98 -21.89 1.53
C GLU A 127 15.36 -23.10 2.39
N ALA A 128 16.02 -22.89 3.53
CA ALA A 128 16.39 -23.96 4.46
C ALA A 128 15.15 -24.64 5.07
N ALA A 129 14.09 -23.89 5.38
CA ALA A 129 12.84 -24.42 5.92
C ALA A 129 12.06 -25.27 4.90
N ILE A 130 12.21 -25.02 3.59
CA ILE A 130 11.60 -25.84 2.52
C ILE A 130 12.38 -27.14 2.30
N ALA A 131 13.69 -27.14 2.55
CA ALA A 131 14.56 -28.28 2.30
C ALA A 131 14.47 -29.41 3.36
N ASN A 132 13.75 -29.20 4.46
CA ASN A 132 13.56 -30.14 5.57
C ASN A 132 12.12 -30.67 5.59
#